data_AF-A0A962V647-F1
#
_entry.id   AF-A0A962V647-F1
#
_cell.length_a   1.000
_cell.length_b   1.000
_cell.length_c   1.000
_cell.angle_alpha   90.00
_cell.angle_beta   90.00
_cell.angle_gamma   90.00
#
_symmetry.space_group_name_H-M   'P 1'
#
loop_
_entity.id
_entity.type
_entity.pdbx_description
1 polymer ?
#
loop_
_entity_poly.entity_id
_entity_poly.type
_entity_poly.pdbx_seq_one_letter_code
_entity_poly.pdbx_strand_id
1 'polypeptide(L)'
;MEQANVILDFVLIFVAIWMIFAARRSGLGGVIGTTLTFITIGALILGLAHLVETITVEQLGWDIVLVELVHRILILVGFIFLAFGFQGLGKMRQTA
;
A
#
# COMPACT_ATOMS: atom_id res chain seq x y z
N MET A 1 12.44 15.92 13.62
CA MET A 1 11.44 15.69 12.56
C MET A 1 11.52 14.25 12.06
N GLU A 2 12.70 13.65 11.93
CA GLU A 2 12.93 12.21 11.63
C GLU A 2 12.05 11.24 12.46
N GLN A 3 12.01 11.38 13.79
CA GLN A 3 11.20 10.48 14.64
C GLN A 3 9.69 10.53 14.33
N ALA A 4 9.17 11.65 13.82
CA ALA A 4 7.76 11.75 13.46
C ALA A 4 7.45 10.99 12.16
N ASN A 5 8.36 11.01 11.19
CA ASN A 5 8.24 10.27 9.93
C ASN A 5 8.20 8.76 10.19
N VAL A 6 9.16 8.27 11.00
CA VAL A 6 9.23 6.85 11.40
C VAL A 6 7.92 6.40 12.06
N ILE A 7 7.41 7.18 13.02
CA ILE A 7 6.15 6.82 13.72
C ILE A 7 4.97 6.80 12.75
N LEU A 8 4.86 7.80 11.88
CA LEU A 8 3.78 7.87 10.88
C LEU A 8 3.82 6.69 9.91
N ASP A 9 5.00 6.24 9.49
CA ASP A 9 5.17 5.09 8.60
C ASP A 9 4.77 3.77 9.27
N PHE A 10 5.10 3.61 10.56
CA PHE A 10 4.61 2.49 11.34
C PHE A 10 3.08 2.49 11.46
N VAL A 11 2.47 3.67 11.67
CA VAL A 11 1.01 3.81 11.69
C VAL A 11 0.42 3.47 10.31
N LEU A 12 1.05 3.91 9.23
CA LEU A 12 0.64 3.60 7.86
C LEU A 12 0.60 2.10 7.60
N ILE A 13 1.66 1.38 7.97
CA ILE A 13 1.72 -0.09 7.83
C ILE A 13 0.68 -0.75 8.73
N PHE A 14 0.53 -0.29 9.97
CA PHE A 14 -0.47 -0.83 10.88
C PHE A 14 -1.89 -0.69 10.31
N VAL A 15 -2.22 0.49 9.76
CA VAL A 15 -3.50 0.74 9.09
C VAL A 15 -3.65 -0.15 7.86
N ALA A 16 -2.61 -0.31 7.03
CA ALA A 16 -2.68 -1.18 5.86
C ALA A 16 -2.93 -2.65 6.23
N ILE A 17 -2.26 -3.16 7.27
CA ILE A 17 -2.50 -4.50 7.82
C ILE A 17 -3.93 -4.60 8.36
N TRP A 18 -4.40 -3.60 9.11
CA TRP A 18 -5.77 -3.55 9.59
C TRP A 18 -6.79 -3.62 8.45
N MET A 19 -6.54 -2.93 7.34
CA MET A 19 -7.41 -2.99 6.16
C MET A 19 -7.51 -4.41 5.59
N ILE A 20 -6.43 -5.21 5.60
CA ILE A 20 -6.47 -6.62 5.18
C ILE A 20 -7.40 -7.42 6.09
N PHE A 21 -7.29 -7.25 7.40
CA PHE A 21 -8.20 -7.91 8.35
C PHE A 21 -9.64 -7.46 8.18
N ALA A 22 -9.88 -6.16 8.00
CA ALA A 22 -11.21 -5.60 7.77
C ALA A 22 -11.84 -6.14 6.46
N ALA A 23 -11.06 -6.18 5.37
CA ALA A 23 -11.49 -6.74 4.09
C ALA A 23 -11.86 -8.22 4.21
N ARG A 24 -11.02 -9.02 4.89
CA ARG A 24 -11.31 -10.44 5.14
C ARG A 24 -12.54 -10.65 6.03
N ARG A 25 -12.68 -9.84 7.09
CA ARG A 25 -13.78 -9.96 8.06
C ARG A 25 -15.13 -9.55 7.49
N SER A 26 -15.14 -8.70 6.47
CA SER A 26 -16.38 -8.24 5.82
C SER A 26 -17.14 -9.38 5.12
N GLY A 27 -16.53 -10.56 4.95
CA GLY A 27 -17.19 -11.74 4.35
C GLY A 27 -17.59 -11.51 2.89
N LEU A 28 -17.05 -10.46 2.26
CA LEU A 28 -17.35 -10.09 0.88
C LEU A 28 -16.63 -11.06 -0.05
N GLY A 29 -17.39 -11.97 -0.64
CA GLY A 29 -16.91 -12.91 -1.66
C GLY A 29 -16.95 -12.32 -3.08
N GLY A 30 -16.52 -13.12 -4.05
CA GLY A 30 -16.62 -12.79 -5.47
C GLY A 30 -15.77 -11.58 -5.90
N VAL A 31 -16.28 -10.81 -6.87
CA VAL A 31 -15.55 -9.68 -7.47
C VAL A 31 -15.24 -8.58 -6.45
N ILE A 32 -16.14 -8.34 -5.48
CA ILE A 32 -15.95 -7.34 -4.41
C ILE A 32 -14.75 -7.73 -3.53
N GLY A 33 -14.70 -8.98 -3.06
CA GLY A 33 -13.60 -9.47 -2.22
C GLY A 33 -12.25 -9.46 -2.92
N THR A 34 -12.22 -9.91 -4.18
CA THR A 34 -11.00 -9.86 -5.02
C THR A 34 -10.53 -8.42 -5.22
N THR A 35 -11.46 -7.51 -5.51
CA THR A 35 -11.16 -6.08 -5.67
C THR A 35 -10.58 -5.46 -4.39
N LEU A 36 -11.23 -5.68 -3.25
CA LEU A 36 -10.74 -5.23 -1.95
C LEU A 36 -9.36 -5.80 -1.63
N THR A 37 -9.10 -7.05 -2.03
CA THR A 37 -7.78 -7.68 -1.87
C THR A 37 -6.71 -6.95 -2.68
N PHE A 38 -6.97 -6.62 -3.95
CA PHE A 38 -6.03 -5.84 -4.75
C PHE A 38 -5.77 -4.44 -4.15
N ILE A 39 -6.84 -3.77 -3.69
CA ILE A 39 -6.73 -2.44 -3.06
C ILE A 39 -5.89 -2.53 -1.78
N THR A 40 -6.14 -3.52 -0.94
CA THR A 40 -5.42 -3.69 0.34
C THR A 40 -3.96 -4.08 0.14
N ILE A 41 -3.65 -4.92 -0.86
CA ILE A 41 -2.26 -5.22 -1.23
C ILE A 41 -1.56 -3.95 -1.72
N GLY A 42 -2.22 -3.16 -2.58
CA GLY A 42 -1.67 -1.89 -3.05
C GLY A 42 -1.37 -0.92 -1.91
N ALA A 43 -2.31 -0.74 -0.98
CA ALA A 43 -2.12 0.09 0.21
C ALA A 43 -0.96 -0.39 1.10
N LEU A 44 -0.80 -1.71 1.27
CA LEU A 44 0.33 -2.27 2.02
C LEU A 44 1.67 -1.98 1.35
N ILE A 45 1.75 -2.15 0.02
CA ILE A 45 2.98 -1.85 -0.74
C ILE A 45 3.34 -0.36 -0.62
N LEU A 46 2.35 0.55 -0.68
CA LEU A 46 2.58 1.98 -0.49
C LEU A 46 3.11 2.29 0.91
N GLY A 47 2.51 1.72 1.96
CA GLY A 47 3.00 1.89 3.33
C GLY A 47 4.43 1.35 3.53
N LEU A 48 4.74 0.21 2.92
CA LEU A 48 6.10 -0.35 2.94
C LEU A 48 7.10 0.52 2.19
N ALA A 49 6.71 1.19 1.09
CA ALA A 49 7.60 2.06 0.33
C ALA A 49 8.11 3.23 1.18
N HIS A 50 7.24 3.84 1.99
CA HIS A 50 7.62 4.90 2.93
C HIS A 50 8.55 4.38 4.03
N LEU A 51 8.19 3.25 4.66
CA LEU A 51 9.04 2.68 5.70
C LEU A 51 10.44 2.30 5.17
N VAL A 52 10.53 1.75 3.96
CA VAL A 52 11.82 1.42 3.33
C VAL A 52 12.65 2.68 3.13
N GLU A 53 12.07 3.75 2.60
CA GLU A 53 12.77 5.03 2.40
C GLU A 53 13.28 5.59 3.73
N THR A 54 12.40 5.71 4.73
CA THR A 54 12.75 6.24 6.05
C THR A 54 13.85 5.42 6.72
N ILE A 55 13.77 4.08 6.71
CA ILE A 55 14.80 3.23 7.32
C ILE A 55 16.12 3.32 6.54
N THR A 56 16.08 3.24 5.22
CA THR A 56 17.32 3.18 4.41
C THR A 56 18.06 4.52 4.36
N VAL A 57 17.34 5.64 4.33
CA VAL A 57 17.94 6.98 4.37
C VAL A 57 18.31 7.39 5.80
N GLU A 58 17.35 7.35 6.75
CA GLU A 58 17.56 7.94 8.08
C GLU A 58 18.37 7.02 9.02
N GLN A 59 18.21 5.68 8.94
CA GLN A 59 18.89 4.75 9.86
C GLN A 59 20.17 4.12 9.28
N LEU A 60 20.17 3.81 7.97
CA LEU A 60 21.28 3.10 7.32
C LEU A 60 22.20 4.02 6.50
N GLY A 61 21.81 5.27 6.23
CA GLY A 61 22.61 6.25 5.50
C GLY A 61 22.93 5.82 4.06
N TRP A 62 22.02 5.10 3.39
CA TRP A 62 22.20 4.67 2.01
C TRP A 62 22.20 5.84 1.02
N ASP A 63 22.70 5.59 -0.19
CA ASP A 63 22.69 6.57 -1.27
C ASP A 63 21.27 7.04 -1.58
N ILE A 64 21.04 8.35 -1.44
CA ILE A 64 19.72 8.97 -1.54
C ILE A 64 19.12 8.76 -2.93
N VAL A 65 19.94 8.84 -3.99
CA VAL A 65 19.47 8.71 -5.37
C VAL A 65 18.95 7.30 -5.65
N LEU A 66 19.68 6.28 -5.18
CA LEU A 66 19.26 4.90 -5.33
C LEU A 66 18.02 4.58 -4.51
N VAL A 67 17.93 5.07 -3.26
CA VAL A 67 16.75 4.85 -2.42
C VAL A 67 15.51 5.52 -3.03
N GLU A 68 15.63 6.75 -3.50
CA GLU A 68 14.52 7.47 -4.12
C GLU A 68 14.01 6.75 -5.37
N LEU A 69 14.92 6.19 -6.19
CA LEU A 69 14.55 5.37 -7.34
C LEU A 69 13.76 4.12 -6.91
N VAL A 70 14.25 3.39 -5.91
CA VAL A 70 13.58 2.19 -5.39
C VAL A 70 12.21 2.55 -4.80
N HIS A 71 12.14 3.62 -4.02
CA HIS A 71 10.90 4.13 -3.43
C HIS A 71 9.84 4.42 -4.51
N ARG A 72 10.23 5.14 -5.58
CA ARG A 72 9.32 5.42 -6.72
C ARG A 72 8.83 4.16 -7.43
N ILE A 73 9.69 3.16 -7.59
CA ILE A 73 9.30 1.87 -8.17
C ILE A 73 8.28 1.16 -7.27
N LEU A 74 8.52 1.12 -5.95
CA LEU A 74 7.57 0.52 -4.99
C LEU A 74 6.23 1.25 -5.01
N ILE A 75 6.24 2.58 -5.02
CA ILE A 75 5.02 3.39 -5.14
C ILE A 75 4.26 3.07 -6.43
N LEU A 76 4.97 3.00 -7.57
CA LEU A 76 4.37 2.68 -8.85
C LEU A 76 3.68 1.31 -8.83
N VAL A 77 4.34 0.29 -8.25
CA VAL A 77 3.75 -1.04 -8.07
C VAL A 77 2.50 -0.96 -7.19
N GLY A 78 2.55 -0.24 -6.07
CA GLY A 78 1.40 -0.01 -5.20
C GLY A 78 0.21 0.58 -5.95
N PHE A 79 0.44 1.61 -6.78
CA PHE A 79 -0.60 2.22 -7.61
C PHE A 79 -1.15 1.28 -8.69
N ILE A 80 -0.33 0.41 -9.28
CA ILE A 80 -0.80 -0.61 -10.24
C ILE A 80 -1.80 -1.55 -9.56
N PHE A 81 -1.51 -2.03 -8.36
CA PHE A 81 -2.43 -2.86 -7.59
C PHE A 81 -3.73 -2.13 -7.25
N LEU A 82 -3.66 -0.87 -6.82
CA LEU A 82 -4.84 -0.04 -6.59
C LEU A 82 -5.67 0.13 -7.87
N ALA A 83 -5.04 0.41 -9.01
CA ALA A 83 -5.72 0.59 -10.30
C ALA A 83 -6.47 -0.67 -10.73
N PHE A 84 -5.85 -1.85 -10.61
CA PHE A 84 -6.54 -3.12 -10.88
C PHE A 84 -7.69 -3.39 -9.93
N GLY A 85 -7.52 -3.06 -8.65
CA GLY A 85 -8.59 -3.07 -7.68
C GLY A 85 -9.77 -2.21 -8.14
N PHE A 86 -9.56 -0.92 -8.38
CA PHE A 86 -10.64 -0.01 -8.78
C PHE A 86 -11.31 -0.38 -10.11
N GLN A 87 -10.59 -0.95 -11.08
CA GLN A 87 -11.19 -1.49 -12.30
C GLN A 87 -12.20 -2.62 -11.99
N GLY A 88 -11.93 -3.43 -10.97
CA GLY A 88 -12.89 -4.42 -10.46
C GLY A 88 -14.20 -3.79 -9.98
N LEU A 89 -14.15 -2.64 -9.28
CA LEU A 89 -15.35 -1.89 -8.88
C LEU A 89 -16.15 -1.37 -10.08
N GLY A 90 -15.46 -0.84 -11.09
CA GLY A 90 -16.10 -0.29 -12.29
C GLY A 90 -16.93 -1.32 -13.05
N LYS A 91 -16.45 -2.56 -13.12
CA LYS A 91 -17.18 -3.67 -13.77
C LYS A 91 -18.48 -4.02 -13.04
N MET A 92 -18.49 -3.92 -11.70
CA MET A 92 -19.69 -4.24 -10.91
C MET A 92 -20.82 -3.23 -11.10
N ARG A 93 -20.49 -1.95 -11.28
CA ARG A 93 -21.48 -0.91 -11.57
C ARG A 93 -22.16 -1.07 -12.93
N GLN A 94 -21.53 -1.76 -13.89
CA GLN A 94 -22.10 -2.00 -15.21
C GLN A 94 -23.04 -3.21 -15.26
N THR A 95 -22.99 -4.07 -14.23
CA THR A 95 -23.79 -5.31 -14.13
C THR A 95 -24.92 -5.25 -13.10
N ALA A 96 -25.02 -4.16 -12.33
CA ALA A 96 -26.09 -3.89 -11.37
C ALA A 96 -27.11 -2.92 -11.96
#